data_AF-A0A3D1CU05-F1
#
_entry.id   AF-A0A3D1CU05-F1
#
_cell.length_a   1.000
_cell.length_b   1.000
_cell.length_c   1.000
_cell.angle_alpha   90.00
_cell.angle_beta   90.00
_cell.angle_gamma   90.00
#
_symmetry.space_group_name_H-M   'P 1'
#
loop_
_entity.id
_entity.type
_entity.pdbx_description
1 polymer ?
#
loop_
_entity_poly.entity_id
_entity_poly.type
_entity_poly.pdbx_seq_one_letter_code
_entity_poly.pdbx_strand_id
1 'polypeptide(L)'
;MSHHLKKTSPVDFKLSKAEQIFEQALETGIYAEEPVSQKTGSMLREAATEYLTLNASKPITIRINQLDLIKVKVKAKKHQIPYQTLLGSLIHQYADRIENGAL
;
A
#
# COMPACT_ATOMS: atom_id res chain seq x y z
N MET A 1 -5.81 -31.17 -15.06
CA MET A 1 -4.68 -31.40 -14.14
C MET A 1 -4.99 -30.64 -12.85
N SER A 2 -5.45 -31.34 -11.82
CA SER A 2 -5.89 -30.71 -10.57
C SER A 2 -4.67 -30.41 -9.68
N HIS A 3 -4.24 -29.16 -9.64
CA HIS A 3 -3.16 -28.72 -8.75
C HIS A 3 -3.65 -28.75 -7.28
N HIS A 4 -3.29 -29.80 -6.55
CA HIS A 4 -3.42 -29.83 -5.10
C HIS A 4 -2.28 -29.01 -4.48
N LEU A 5 -2.55 -27.75 -4.14
CA LEU A 5 -1.67 -26.96 -3.29
C LEU A 5 -1.76 -27.53 -1.87
N LYS A 6 -0.66 -28.10 -1.35
CA LYS A 6 -0.57 -28.54 0.05
C LYS A 6 -0.72 -27.32 0.97
N LYS A 7 -1.82 -27.24 1.73
CA LYS A 7 -2.00 -26.29 2.83
C LYS A 7 -0.92 -26.58 3.89
N THR A 8 0.17 -25.81 3.88
CA THR A 8 1.14 -25.80 4.99
C THR A 8 0.98 -24.47 5.71
N SER A 9 0.08 -24.42 6.71
CA SER A 9 0.06 -23.33 7.70
C SER A 9 0.73 -23.84 8.97
N PRO A 10 1.79 -23.19 9.48
CA PRO A 10 2.47 -23.60 10.72
C PRO A 10 1.74 -23.18 12.01
N VAL A 11 0.54 -22.60 11.89
CA VAL A 11 -0.15 -21.95 13.02
C VAL A 11 -1.58 -22.46 13.12
N ASP A 12 -1.98 -22.92 14.30
CA ASP A 12 -3.32 -23.40 14.61
C ASP A 12 -4.29 -22.20 14.69
N PHE A 13 -4.70 -21.71 13.51
CA PHE A 13 -5.58 -20.55 13.36
C PHE A 13 -7.04 -21.00 13.42
N LYS A 14 -7.75 -20.63 14.49
CA LYS A 14 -9.18 -20.90 14.61
C LYS A 14 -9.97 -19.91 13.75
N LEU A 15 -10.44 -20.39 12.61
CA LEU A 15 -11.33 -19.64 11.73
C LEU A 15 -12.65 -19.31 12.44
N SER A 16 -13.16 -18.11 12.22
CA SER A 16 -14.50 -17.71 12.62
C SER A 16 -15.56 -18.50 11.86
N LYS A 17 -16.79 -18.52 12.37
CA LYS A 17 -17.91 -19.22 11.72
C LYS A 17 -18.14 -18.75 10.28
N ALA A 18 -17.93 -17.46 10.00
CA ALA A 18 -18.08 -16.91 8.66
C ALA A 18 -16.99 -17.45 7.70
N GLU A 19 -15.73 -17.48 8.13
CA GLU A 19 -14.62 -17.96 7.33
C GLU A 19 -14.73 -19.46 7.03
N GLN A 20 -15.20 -20.26 8.01
CA GLN A 20 -15.44 -21.69 7.82
C GLN A 20 -16.52 -21.97 6.76
N ILE A 21 -17.57 -21.15 6.70
CA ILE A 21 -18.63 -21.26 5.69
C ILE A 21 -18.06 -20.99 4.29
N PHE A 22 -17.20 -19.98 4.14
CA PHE A 22 -16.54 -19.69 2.86
C PHE A 22 -15.60 -20.82 2.45
N GLU A 23 -14.82 -21.36 3.38
CA GLU A 23 -13.91 -22.49 3.09
C GLU A 23 -14.69 -23.72 2.63
N GLN A 24 -15.78 -24.07 3.32
CA GLN A 24 -16.65 -25.17 2.92
C GLN A 24 -17.30 -24.92 1.57
N ALA A 25 -17.78 -23.70 1.29
CA ALA A 25 -18.42 -23.37 0.01
C ALA A 25 -17.43 -23.40 -1.18
N LEU A 26 -16.15 -23.08 -0.94
CA LEU A 26 -15.07 -23.24 -1.91
C LEU A 26 -14.70 -24.72 -2.13
N GLU A 27 -14.59 -25.51 -1.06
CA GLU A 27 -14.28 -26.96 -1.14
C GLU A 27 -15.40 -27.78 -1.79
N THR A 28 -16.65 -27.39 -1.56
CA THR A 28 -17.83 -28.03 -2.15
C THR A 28 -18.11 -27.57 -3.59
N GLY A 29 -17.34 -26.60 -4.10
CA GLY A 29 -17.46 -26.13 -5.49
C GLY A 29 -18.76 -25.38 -5.78
N ILE A 30 -19.41 -24.81 -4.76
CA ILE A 30 -20.65 -24.02 -4.92
C ILE A 30 -20.36 -22.73 -5.70
N TYR A 31 -19.15 -22.19 -5.56
CA TYR A 31 -18.68 -21.05 -6.33
C TYR A 31 -17.90 -21.53 -7.55
N ALA A 32 -18.26 -20.98 -8.72
CA ALA A 32 -17.48 -21.14 -9.94
C ALA A 32 -16.54 -19.94 -10.11
N GLU A 33 -15.31 -20.19 -10.56
CA GLU A 33 -14.44 -19.10 -11.00
C GLU A 33 -15.06 -18.44 -12.22
N GLU A 34 -15.43 -17.16 -12.10
CA GLU A 34 -15.81 -16.37 -13.27
C GLU A 34 -14.54 -15.95 -14.00
N PRO A 35 -14.32 -16.38 -15.26
CA PRO A 35 -13.13 -16.00 -16.00
C PRO A 35 -13.14 -14.49 -16.18
N VAL A 36 -12.14 -13.82 -15.60
CA VAL A 36 -11.94 -12.40 -15.78
C VAL A 36 -11.83 -12.13 -17.28
N SER A 37 -12.79 -11.38 -17.83
CA SER A 37 -12.75 -10.94 -19.23
C SER A 37 -11.38 -10.34 -19.53
N GLN A 38 -10.77 -10.70 -20.67
CA GLN A 38 -9.43 -10.21 -21.04
C GLN A 38 -9.32 -8.69 -20.93
N LYS A 39 -10.41 -7.97 -21.24
CA LYS A 39 -10.53 -6.52 -21.10
C LYS A 39 -10.48 -6.05 -19.65
N THR A 40 -11.19 -6.72 -18.76
CA THR A 40 -11.17 -6.41 -17.31
C THR A 40 -9.79 -6.72 -16.72
N GLY A 41 -9.20 -7.84 -17.10
CA GLY A 41 -7.87 -8.24 -16.64
C GLY A 41 -6.75 -7.35 -17.16
N SER A 42 -6.88 -6.76 -18.35
CA SER A 42 -5.92 -5.76 -18.85
C SER A 42 -6.06 -4.43 -18.11
N MET A 43 -7.30 -3.94 -17.93
CA MET A 43 -7.57 -2.70 -17.19
C MET A 43 -7.03 -2.76 -15.74
N LEU A 44 -7.27 -3.86 -15.04
CA LEU A 44 -6.78 -4.04 -13.67
C LEU A 44 -5.25 -4.07 -13.59
N ARG A 45 -4.59 -4.72 -14.57
CA ARG A 45 -3.12 -4.73 -14.64
C ARG A 45 -2.58 -3.33 -14.93
N GLU A 46 -3.16 -2.62 -15.88
CA GLU A 46 -2.75 -1.27 -16.25
C GLU A 46 -2.88 -0.31 -15.07
N ALA A 47 -4.04 -0.29 -14.40
CA ALA A 47 -4.27 0.51 -13.20
C ALA A 47 -3.28 0.16 -12.07
N ALA A 48 -2.99 -1.13 -11.86
CA ALA A 48 -2.02 -1.56 -10.87
C ALA A 48 -0.60 -1.08 -11.23
N THR A 49 -0.19 -1.19 -12.50
CA THR A 49 1.13 -0.72 -12.94
C THR A 49 1.26 0.79 -12.81
N GLU A 50 0.23 1.55 -13.17
CA GLU A 50 0.21 3.00 -13.06
C GLU A 50 0.24 3.46 -11.61
N TYR A 51 -0.51 2.80 -10.73
CA TYR A 51 -0.43 3.05 -9.29
C TYR A 51 0.99 2.82 -8.75
N LEU A 52 1.64 1.72 -9.14
CA LEU A 52 3.00 1.41 -8.69
C LEU A 52 4.03 2.40 -9.24
N THR A 53 3.89 2.85 -10.49
CA THR A 53 4.82 3.82 -11.09
C THR A 53 4.67 5.21 -10.48
N LEU A 54 3.43 5.66 -10.22
CA LEU A 54 3.15 6.96 -9.61
C LEU A 54 3.58 7.00 -8.14
N ASN A 55 3.41 5.90 -7.39
CA ASN A 55 3.81 5.82 -5.98
C ASN A 55 5.27 5.39 -5.77
N ALA A 56 6.03 5.18 -6.85
CA ALA A 56 7.43 4.81 -6.73
C ALA A 56 8.23 5.94 -6.07
N SER A 57 8.76 5.67 -4.88
CA SER A 57 9.60 6.62 -4.15
C SER A 57 10.93 6.81 -4.85
N LYS A 58 11.27 8.07 -5.18
CA LYS A 58 12.57 8.43 -5.77
C LYS A 58 13.43 9.16 -4.74
N PRO A 59 14.73 8.81 -4.59
CA PRO A 59 15.61 9.52 -3.69
C PRO A 59 15.93 10.92 -4.25
N ILE A 60 15.87 11.93 -3.39
CA ILE A 60 16.26 13.30 -3.72
C ILE A 60 17.33 13.79 -2.76
N THR A 61 18.29 14.58 -3.26
CA THR A 61 19.32 15.21 -2.41
C THR A 61 19.03 16.70 -2.31
N ILE A 62 18.80 17.20 -1.09
CA ILE A 62 18.56 18.62 -0.82
C ILE A 62 19.69 19.16 0.06
N ARG A 63 20.30 20.28 -0.35
CA ARG A 63 21.24 21.01 0.50
C ARG A 63 20.47 21.87 1.49
N ILE A 64 20.77 21.72 2.77
CA ILE A 64 20.20 22.50 3.86
C ILE A 64 21.33 23.02 4.75
N ASN A 65 21.16 24.20 5.32
CA ASN A 65 22.13 24.72 6.27
C ASN A 65 22.03 23.94 7.61
N GLN A 66 23.11 23.98 8.39
CA GLN A 66 23.22 23.22 9.64
C GLN A 66 22.20 23.68 10.70
N LEU A 67 21.93 24.99 10.79
CA LEU A 67 21.02 25.56 11.77
C LEU A 67 19.58 25.06 11.56
N ASP A 68 19.13 25.01 10.31
CA ASP A 68 17.79 24.58 9.97
C ASP A 68 17.64 23.07 10.14
N LEU A 69 18.68 22.28 9.82
CA LEU A 69 18.69 20.85 10.14
C LEU A 69 18.50 20.61 11.64
N ILE A 70 19.17 21.38 12.50
CA ILE A 70 19.01 21.28 13.96
C ILE A 70 17.58 21.62 14.37
N LYS A 71 17.01 22.73 13.86
CA LYS A 71 15.62 23.13 14.17
C LYS A 71 14.62 22.04 13.74
N VAL A 72 14.81 21.45 12.56
CA VAL A 72 13.95 20.37 12.05
C VAL A 72 14.04 19.14 12.96
N LYS A 73 15.26 18.75 13.39
CA LYS A 73 15.44 17.64 14.34
C LYS A 73 14.75 17.90 15.69
N VAL A 74 14.84 19.12 16.21
CA VAL A 74 14.15 19.51 17.46
C VAL A 74 12.63 19.39 17.30
N LYS A 75 12.07 19.91 16.19
CA LYS A 75 10.64 19.79 15.89
C LYS A 75 10.21 18.33 15.76
N ALA A 76 10.96 17.51 15.02
CA ALA A 76 10.65 16.09 14.85
C ALA A 76 10.65 15.33 16.20
N LYS A 77 11.62 15.62 17.07
CA LYS A 77 11.69 15.07 18.43
C LYS A 77 10.46 15.45 19.27
N LYS A 78 9.98 16.69 19.18
CA LYS A 78 8.75 17.13 19.86
C LYS A 78 7.52 16.31 19.45
N HIS A 79 7.46 15.90 18.18
CA HIS A 79 6.38 15.09 17.63
C HIS A 79 6.64 13.58 17.70
N GLN A 80 7.75 13.13 18.32
CA GLN A 80 8.14 11.72 18.44
C GLN A 80 8.22 10.99 17.08
N ILE A 81 8.64 11.70 16.03
CA ILE A 81 8.82 11.14 14.68
C ILE A 81 10.26 11.37 14.19
N PRO A 82 10.76 10.54 13.26
CA PRO A 82 12.02 10.80 12.58
C PRO A 82 11.97 12.12 11.79
N TYR A 83 13.11 12.83 11.71
CA TYR A 83 13.16 14.11 10.99
C TYR A 83 12.94 13.94 9.49
N GLN A 84 13.30 12.78 8.92
CA GLN A 84 13.02 12.44 7.52
C GLN A 84 11.52 12.32 7.28
N THR A 85 10.78 11.71 8.22
CA THR A 85 9.31 11.59 8.17
C THR A 85 8.65 12.95 8.25
N LEU A 86 9.15 13.85 9.11
CA LEU A 86 8.66 15.22 9.17
C LEU A 86 8.88 15.96 7.84
N LEU A 87 10.07 15.83 7.24
CA LEU A 87 10.37 16.43 5.94
C LEU A 87 9.46 15.87 4.83
N GLY A 88 9.24 14.56 4.80
CA GLY A 88 8.33 13.92 3.84
C GLY A 88 6.89 14.42 3.99
N SER A 89 6.39 14.55 5.23
CA SER A 89 5.06 15.09 5.49
C SER A 89 4.92 16.55 5.06
N LEU A 90 5.95 17.38 5.26
CA LEU A 90 5.94 18.77 4.79
C LEU A 90 5.91 18.86 3.26
N ILE A 91 6.65 17.99 2.57
CA ILE A 91 6.63 17.93 1.10
C ILE A 91 5.24 17.53 0.60
N HIS A 92 4.63 16.50 1.19
CA HIS A 92 3.28 16.06 0.84
C HIS A 92 2.24 17.16 1.07
N GLN A 93 2.24 17.78 2.26
CA GLN A 93 1.34 18.90 2.58
C GLN A 93 1.50 20.08 1.62
N TYR A 94 2.72 20.35 1.15
CA TYR A 94 2.98 21.41 0.20
C TYR A 94 2.50 21.05 -1.21
N ALA A 95 2.73 19.81 -1.65
CA ALA A 95 2.27 19.30 -2.95
C ALA A 95 0.73 19.28 -3.04
N ASP A 96 0.05 18.74 -2.03
CA ASP A 96 -1.42 18.64 -2.01
C ASP A 96 -2.10 20.02 -1.96
N ARG A 97 -1.44 21.03 -1.39
CA ARG A 97 -1.95 22.40 -1.38
C ARG A 97 -1.96 23.06 -2.75
N ILE A 98 -1.11 22.63 -3.68
CA ILE A 98 -1.10 23.15 -5.05
C ILE A 98 -2.40 22.75 -5.77
N GLU A 99 -2.97 21.60 -5.45
CA GLU A 99 -4.23 21.13 -6.06
C GLU A 99 -5.46 21.94 -5.61
N ASN A 100 -5.41 22.58 -4.44
CA ASN A 100 -6.52 23.38 -3.90
C ASN A 100 -6.37 24.90 -4.14
N GLY A 101 -5.28 25.33 -4.77
CA GLY A 101 -4.95 26.73 -5.02
C GLY A 101 -4.74 27.11 -6.48
N ALA A 102 -4.97 26.19 -7.42
CA ALA A 102 -4.93 26.49 -8.84
C ALA A 102 -6.23 27.17 -9.30
N LEU A 103 -6.09 28.48 -9.58
CA LEU A 103 -6.90 29.23 -10.55
C LEU A 103 -6.73 28.64 -11.97
#